data_AF-A0A961SLI1-F1
#
_entry.id   AF-A0A961SLI1-F1
#
_cell.length_a   1.000
_cell.length_b   1.000
_cell.length_c   1.000
_cell.angle_alpha   90.00
_cell.angle_beta   90.00
_cell.angle_gamma   90.00
#
_symmetry.space_group_name_H-M   'P 1'
#
loop_
_entity.id
_entity.type
_entity.pdbx_description
1 polymer ?
#
loop_
_entity_poly.entity_id
_entity_poly.type
_entity_poly.pdbx_seq_one_letter_code
_entity_poly.pdbx_strand_id
1 'polypeptide(L)'
;MHWGWEDIGTLSNVVMGAAAVVALVYAHLQITESRRAERRTDANELWRETLHLGFDNPTLSDPRSELAKFDYVNLTVDGSKELFQKYELFVDTILNASEEILAVSPTKEWKAAVRIQLRQHRAYLLSEHFKRSGYLEQYTPKFRAFMDEVLRGESTGA
;
A
#
# COMPACT_ATOMS: atom_id res chain seq x y z
N MET A 1 -41.71 -49.78 26.42
CA MET A 1 -40.33 -49.59 25.92
C MET A 1 -40.34 -48.50 24.85
N HIS A 2 -40.48 -47.23 25.23
CA HIS A 2 -40.55 -46.10 24.29
C HIS A 2 -39.48 -45.01 24.58
N TRP A 3 -38.48 -45.35 25.39
CA TRP A 3 -37.55 -44.39 25.98
C TRP A 3 -36.31 -44.09 25.12
N GLY A 4 -35.96 -44.97 24.17
CA GLY A 4 -34.72 -44.81 23.38
C GLY A 4 -34.81 -43.85 22.19
N TRP A 5 -36.01 -43.51 21.69
CA TRP A 5 -36.16 -42.73 20.45
C TRP A 5 -36.21 -41.21 20.68
N GLU A 6 -36.71 -40.75 21.83
CA GLU A 6 -36.79 -39.33 22.18
C GLU A 6 -35.42 -38.73 22.56
N ASP A 7 -34.57 -39.54 23.22
CA ASP A 7 -33.20 -39.15 23.57
C ASP A 7 -32.29 -39.03 22.33
N ILE A 8 -32.50 -39.87 21.30
CA ILE A 8 -31.74 -39.82 20.04
C ILE A 8 -32.09 -38.55 19.25
N GLY A 9 -33.36 -38.16 19.20
CA GLY A 9 -33.79 -36.93 18.51
C GLY A 9 -33.24 -35.67 19.17
N THR A 10 -33.25 -35.62 20.51
CA THR A 10 -32.71 -34.50 21.28
C THR A 10 -31.19 -34.42 21.14
N LEU A 11 -30.48 -35.55 21.20
CA LEU A 11 -29.03 -35.63 20.98
C LEU A 11 -28.65 -35.15 19.56
N SER A 12 -29.43 -35.54 18.54
CA SER A 12 -29.21 -35.11 17.15
C SER A 12 -29.36 -33.59 16.98
N ASN A 13 -30.37 -32.98 17.61
CA ASN A 13 -30.57 -31.54 17.58
C ASN A 13 -29.44 -30.77 18.28
N VAL A 14 -28.93 -31.28 19.40
CA VAL A 14 -27.78 -30.70 20.10
C VAL A 14 -26.51 -30.80 19.24
N VAL A 15 -26.28 -31.95 18.60
CA VAL A 15 -25.14 -32.15 17.69
C VAL A 15 -25.24 -31.24 16.46
N MET A 16 -26.42 -31.11 15.85
CA MET A 16 -26.63 -30.18 14.73
C MET A 16 -26.44 -28.73 15.15
N GLY A 17 -26.94 -28.34 16.33
CA GLY A 17 -26.72 -27.01 16.89
C GLY A 17 -25.23 -26.71 17.10
N ALA A 18 -24.50 -27.66 17.69
CA ALA A 18 -23.05 -27.53 17.86
C ALA A 18 -22.32 -27.46 16.51
N ALA A 19 -22.69 -28.30 15.55
CA ALA A 19 -22.12 -28.29 14.20
C ALA A 19 -22.38 -26.96 13.48
N ALA A 20 -23.58 -26.39 13.61
CA ALA A 20 -23.92 -25.10 13.02
C ALA A 20 -23.07 -23.96 13.63
N VAL A 21 -22.85 -23.96 14.94
CA VAL A 21 -21.97 -22.98 15.60
C VAL A 21 -20.52 -23.11 15.10
N VAL A 22 -20.00 -24.34 14.99
CA VAL A 22 -18.65 -24.58 14.45
C VAL A 22 -18.55 -24.10 12.99
N ALA A 23 -19.58 -24.38 12.18
CA ALA A 23 -19.62 -23.92 10.79
C ALA A 23 -19.63 -22.38 10.69
N LEU A 24 -20.36 -21.69 11.57
CA LEU A 24 -20.37 -20.22 11.62
C LEU A 24 -19.01 -19.65 12.01
N VAL A 25 -18.35 -20.23 13.01
CA VAL A 25 -16.98 -19.81 13.42
C VAL A 25 -16.01 -20.02 12.26
N TYR A 26 -16.06 -21.18 11.60
CA TYR A 26 -15.20 -21.47 10.46
C TYR A 26 -15.45 -20.50 9.29
N ALA A 27 -16.72 -20.25 8.94
CA ALA A 27 -17.08 -19.29 7.91
C ALA A 27 -16.55 -17.89 8.22
N HIS A 28 -16.63 -17.44 9.47
CA HIS A 28 -16.09 -16.16 9.89
C HIS A 28 -14.57 -16.10 9.69
N LEU A 29 -13.83 -17.10 10.18
CA LEU A 29 -12.37 -17.17 10.01
C LEU A 29 -11.99 -17.20 8.52
N GLN A 30 -12.67 -18.01 7.71
CA GLN A 30 -12.43 -18.12 6.27
C GLN A 30 -12.63 -16.77 5.55
N ILE A 31 -13.68 -16.03 5.87
CA ILE A 31 -13.94 -14.70 5.29
C ILE A 31 -12.83 -13.72 5.69
N THR A 32 -12.40 -13.74 6.95
CA THR A 32 -11.34 -12.83 7.42
C THR A 32 -10.00 -13.09 6.74
N GLU A 33 -9.63 -14.36 6.56
CA GLU A 33 -8.40 -14.73 5.86
C GLU A 33 -8.49 -14.47 4.35
N SER A 34 -9.65 -14.71 3.72
CA SER A 34 -9.88 -14.36 2.30
C SER A 34 -9.66 -12.87 2.06
N ARG A 35 -10.29 -12.01 2.87
CA ARG A 35 -10.13 -10.54 2.78
C ARG A 35 -8.70 -10.09 3.03
N ARG A 36 -7.95 -10.82 3.86
CA ARG A 36 -6.53 -10.52 4.11
C ARG A 36 -5.66 -10.93 2.93
N ALA A 37 -5.96 -12.07 2.30
CA ALA A 37 -5.28 -12.53 1.11
C ALA A 37 -5.57 -11.62 -0.10
N GLU A 38 -6.82 -11.23 -0.32
CA GLU A 38 -7.25 -10.29 -1.36
C GLU A 38 -6.49 -8.96 -1.25
N ARG A 39 -6.54 -8.29 -0.08
CA ARG A 39 -5.79 -7.04 0.13
C ARG A 39 -4.28 -7.17 -0.11
N ARG A 40 -3.70 -8.33 0.20
CA ARG A 40 -2.29 -8.60 -0.11
C ARG A 40 -2.05 -8.69 -1.61
N THR A 41 -2.91 -9.39 -2.33
CA THR A 41 -2.83 -9.48 -3.79
C THR A 41 -2.94 -8.10 -4.42
N ASP A 42 -3.93 -7.31 -4.02
CA ASP A 42 -4.19 -5.97 -4.55
C ASP A 42 -2.99 -5.03 -4.31
N ALA A 43 -2.46 -5.02 -3.08
CA ALA A 43 -1.28 -4.19 -2.77
C ALA A 43 -0.04 -4.60 -3.57
N ASN A 44 0.16 -5.90 -3.81
CA ASN A 44 1.26 -6.38 -4.64
C ASN A 44 1.05 -6.04 -6.12
N GLU A 45 -0.19 -6.05 -6.60
CA GLU A 45 -0.55 -5.66 -7.96
C GLU A 45 -0.29 -4.16 -8.17
N LEU A 46 -0.79 -3.31 -7.27
CA LEU A 46 -0.55 -1.87 -7.29
C LEU A 46 0.96 -1.54 -7.26
N TRP A 47 1.73 -2.27 -6.45
CA TRP A 47 3.19 -2.13 -6.45
C TRP A 47 3.83 -2.54 -7.79
N ARG A 48 3.42 -3.66 -8.38
CA ARG A 48 3.93 -4.08 -9.70
C ARG A 48 3.57 -3.09 -10.79
N GLU A 49 2.34 -2.58 -10.80
CA GLU A 49 1.89 -1.55 -11.74
C GLU A 49 2.73 -0.28 -11.62
N THR A 50 3.04 0.14 -10.39
CA THR A 50 3.95 1.26 -10.14
C THR A 50 5.33 1.02 -10.75
N LEU A 51 5.89 -0.18 -10.59
CA LEU A 51 7.18 -0.54 -11.19
C LEU A 51 7.12 -0.56 -12.72
N HIS A 52 6.02 -1.07 -13.30
CA HIS A 52 5.80 -1.02 -14.75
C HIS A 52 5.71 0.42 -15.25
N LEU A 53 4.96 1.28 -14.55
CA LEU A 53 4.85 2.69 -14.89
C LEU A 53 6.22 3.39 -14.84
N GLY A 54 7.06 3.05 -13.86
CA GLY A 54 8.43 3.58 -13.77
C GLY A 54 9.33 3.08 -14.89
N PHE A 55 9.19 1.81 -15.29
CA PHE A 55 9.90 1.23 -16.43
C PHE A 55 9.51 1.91 -17.75
N ASP A 56 8.22 2.17 -17.96
CA ASP A 56 7.70 2.82 -19.17
C ASP A 56 8.00 4.33 -19.21
N ASN A 57 8.24 4.94 -18.04
CA ASN A 57 8.52 6.38 -17.90
C ASN A 57 9.86 6.62 -17.16
N PRO A 58 11.01 6.19 -17.72
CA PRO A 58 12.31 6.22 -17.04
C PRO A 58 12.72 7.64 -16.64
N THR A 59 12.35 8.63 -17.46
CA THR A 59 12.56 10.06 -17.20
C THR A 59 11.87 10.53 -15.92
N LEU A 60 10.67 10.01 -15.62
CA LEU A 60 9.91 10.35 -14.42
C LEU A 60 10.35 9.51 -13.21
N SER A 61 10.78 8.28 -13.46
CA SER A 61 11.17 7.32 -12.42
C SER A 61 12.48 7.67 -11.70
N ASP A 62 13.41 8.36 -12.34
CA ASP A 62 14.64 8.83 -11.69
C ASP A 62 14.90 10.32 -11.93
N PRO A 63 14.32 11.21 -11.11
CA PRO A 63 14.51 12.66 -11.23
C PRO A 63 15.94 13.14 -11.00
N ARG A 64 16.85 12.26 -10.58
CA ARG A 64 18.28 12.55 -10.38
C ARG A 64 19.10 12.16 -11.61
N SER A 65 18.52 11.43 -12.55
CA SER A 65 19.19 11.08 -13.79
C SER A 65 19.35 12.31 -14.69
N GLU A 66 20.30 12.26 -15.62
CA GLU A 66 20.47 13.30 -16.65
C GLU A 66 19.40 13.22 -17.76
N LEU A 67 18.39 12.35 -17.61
CA LEU A 67 17.34 12.11 -18.62
C LEU A 67 16.33 13.25 -18.72
N ALA A 68 16.18 14.08 -17.67
CA ALA A 68 15.35 15.27 -17.69
C ALA A 68 15.79 16.32 -16.67
N LYS A 69 15.38 17.57 -16.92
CA LYS A 69 15.60 18.70 -16.03
C LYS A 69 14.32 19.01 -15.26
N PHE A 70 14.35 18.72 -13.97
CA PHE A 70 13.26 19.04 -13.04
C PHE A 70 13.42 20.45 -12.48
N ASP A 71 12.41 21.28 -12.66
CA ASP A 71 12.29 22.60 -12.04
C ASP A 71 11.05 22.63 -11.14
N TYR A 72 11.28 22.45 -9.84
CA TYR A 72 10.23 22.47 -8.82
C TYR A 72 9.74 23.88 -8.46
N VAL A 73 10.41 24.94 -8.95
CA VAL A 73 9.97 26.33 -8.73
C VAL A 73 8.96 26.72 -9.81
N ASN A 74 9.28 26.42 -11.07
CA ASN A 74 8.39 26.70 -12.21
C ASN A 74 7.39 25.57 -12.51
N LEU A 75 7.51 24.44 -11.80
CA LEU A 75 6.70 23.24 -11.95
C LEU A 75 6.77 22.70 -13.39
N THR A 76 7.99 22.48 -13.85
CA THR A 76 8.25 21.96 -15.20
C THR A 76 9.24 20.81 -15.20
N VAL A 77 9.08 19.90 -16.13
CA VAL A 77 10.10 18.90 -16.51
C VAL A 77 10.47 19.18 -17.97
N ASP A 78 11.75 19.45 -18.23
CA ASP A 78 12.24 19.91 -19.54
C ASP A 78 11.46 21.12 -20.11
N GLY A 79 11.05 22.03 -19.21
CA GLY A 79 10.24 23.20 -19.56
C GLY A 79 8.75 22.93 -19.78
N SER A 80 8.31 21.67 -19.71
CA SER A 80 6.90 21.28 -19.85
C SER A 80 6.18 21.19 -18.49
N LYS A 81 5.11 21.96 -18.33
CA LYS A 81 4.20 21.86 -17.16
C LYS A 81 3.35 20.59 -17.20
N GLU A 82 2.93 20.15 -18.37
CA GLU A 82 2.17 18.91 -18.53
C GLU A 82 2.98 17.70 -18.07
N LEU A 83 4.28 17.68 -18.39
CA LEU A 83 5.16 16.60 -17.98
C LEU A 83 5.38 16.62 -16.45
N PHE A 84 5.42 17.80 -15.84
CA PHE A 84 5.43 17.93 -14.40
C PHE A 84 4.14 17.38 -13.78
N GLN A 85 2.96 17.69 -14.32
CA GLN A 85 1.69 17.12 -13.82
C GLN A 85 1.67 15.59 -13.90
N LYS A 86 2.19 15.01 -15.00
CA LYS A 86 2.35 13.55 -15.12
C LYS A 86 3.29 12.99 -14.05
N TYR A 87 4.37 13.72 -13.74
CA TYR A 87 5.27 13.37 -12.65
C TYR A 87 4.59 13.42 -11.28
N GLU A 88 3.72 14.40 -11.02
CA GLU A 88 2.96 14.46 -9.76
C GLU A 88 2.07 13.23 -9.59
N LEU A 89 1.34 12.84 -10.64
CA LEU A 89 0.51 11.64 -10.65
C LEU A 89 1.35 10.36 -10.51
N PHE A 90 2.53 10.33 -11.13
CA PHE A 90 3.46 9.20 -10.99
C PHE A 90 3.90 9.02 -9.54
N VAL A 91 4.30 10.11 -8.86
CA VAL A 91 4.68 10.06 -7.45
C VAL A 91 3.48 9.68 -6.57
N ASP A 92 2.28 10.17 -6.86
CA ASP A 92 1.06 9.79 -6.14
C ASP A 92 0.82 8.28 -6.19
N THR A 93 0.97 7.66 -7.37
CA THR A 93 0.89 6.20 -7.53
C THR A 93 1.92 5.47 -6.66
N ILE A 94 3.16 5.96 -6.58
CA ILE A 94 4.20 5.40 -5.70
C ILE A 94 3.76 5.49 -4.23
N LEU A 95 3.25 6.64 -3.79
CA LEU A 95 2.85 6.85 -2.41
C LEU A 95 1.67 5.94 -2.04
N ASN A 96 0.67 5.82 -2.91
CA ASN A 96 -0.49 4.94 -2.72
C ASN A 96 -0.06 3.47 -2.63
N ALA A 97 0.77 3.00 -3.57
CA ALA A 97 1.31 1.64 -3.55
C ALA A 97 2.13 1.36 -2.28
N SER A 98 2.90 2.35 -1.84
CA SER A 98 3.75 2.28 -0.64
C SER A 98 2.94 2.17 0.64
N GLU A 99 1.85 2.93 0.78
CA GLU A 99 0.98 2.83 1.95
C GLU A 99 0.29 1.45 1.99
N GLU A 100 -0.30 1.02 0.87
CA GLU A 100 -1.02 -0.25 0.79
C GLU A 100 -0.10 -1.44 1.10
N ILE A 101 1.10 -1.48 0.50
CA ILE A 101 2.02 -2.60 0.73
C ILE A 101 2.53 -2.64 2.16
N LEU A 102 2.77 -1.49 2.79
CA LEU A 102 3.18 -1.41 4.19
C LEU A 102 2.02 -1.66 5.17
N ALA A 103 0.77 -1.43 4.76
CA ALA A 103 -0.40 -1.78 5.55
C ALA A 103 -0.57 -3.31 5.67
N VAL A 104 -0.35 -4.05 4.57
CA VAL A 104 -0.56 -5.50 4.53
C VAL A 104 0.71 -6.33 4.80
N SER A 105 1.90 -5.75 4.57
CA SER A 105 3.20 -6.40 4.65
C SER A 105 4.31 -5.47 5.18
N PRO A 106 4.26 -5.04 6.46
CA PRO A 106 5.22 -4.10 7.06
C PRO A 106 6.59 -4.73 7.39
N THR A 107 7.10 -5.62 6.54
CA THR A 107 8.39 -6.31 6.76
C THR A 107 9.57 -5.37 6.56
N LYS A 108 10.77 -5.80 6.97
CA LYS A 108 11.99 -4.98 6.81
C LYS A 108 12.32 -4.78 5.33
N GLU A 109 12.09 -5.79 4.52
CA GLU A 109 12.35 -5.82 3.07
C GLU A 109 11.44 -4.83 2.36
N TRP A 110 10.13 -4.84 2.65
CA TRP A 110 9.18 -3.89 2.07
C TRP A 110 9.46 -2.46 2.51
N LYS A 111 9.79 -2.23 3.78
CA LYS A 111 10.23 -0.90 4.24
C LYS A 111 11.48 -0.43 3.51
N ALA A 112 12.43 -1.32 3.23
CA ALA A 112 13.62 -0.99 2.46
C ALA A 112 13.29 -0.65 1.00
N ALA A 113 12.45 -1.45 0.35
CA ALA A 113 12.00 -1.21 -1.02
C ALA A 113 11.29 0.15 -1.17
N VAL A 114 10.33 0.44 -0.29
CA VAL A 114 9.64 1.74 -0.26
C VAL A 114 10.62 2.87 0.02
N ARG A 115 11.56 2.70 0.97
CA ARG A 115 12.57 3.72 1.28
C ARG A 115 13.40 4.09 0.04
N ILE A 116 13.78 3.11 -0.78
CA ILE A 116 14.54 3.36 -2.01
C ILE A 116 13.72 4.22 -2.97
N GLN A 117 12.47 3.84 -3.23
CA GLN A 117 11.56 4.57 -4.13
C GLN A 117 11.31 6.01 -3.65
N LEU A 118 10.95 6.19 -2.38
CA LEU A 118 10.69 7.54 -1.82
C LEU A 118 11.93 8.45 -1.88
N ARG A 119 13.14 7.89 -1.68
CA ARG A 119 14.39 8.67 -1.73
C ARG A 119 14.70 9.21 -3.12
N GLN A 120 14.30 8.52 -4.19
CA GLN A 120 14.48 9.01 -5.56
C GLN A 120 13.68 10.31 -5.79
N HIS A 121 12.50 10.41 -5.19
CA HIS A 121 11.59 11.56 -5.31
C HIS A 121 11.75 12.60 -4.19
N ARG A 122 12.81 12.50 -3.39
CA ARG A 122 13.01 13.32 -2.18
C ARG A 122 12.92 14.82 -2.45
N ALA A 123 13.50 15.31 -3.54
CA ALA A 123 13.50 16.74 -3.86
C ALA A 123 12.07 17.28 -4.06
N TYR A 124 11.22 16.51 -4.75
CA TYR A 124 9.81 16.83 -4.92
C TYR A 124 9.03 16.70 -3.61
N LEU A 125 9.18 15.59 -2.88
CA LEU A 125 8.44 15.33 -1.64
C LEU A 125 8.79 16.31 -0.51
N LEU A 126 9.95 16.97 -0.58
CA LEU A 126 10.34 18.03 0.36
C LEU A 126 10.09 19.45 -0.18
N SER A 127 9.61 19.59 -1.42
CA SER A 127 9.31 20.89 -2.03
C SER A 127 8.15 21.59 -1.33
N GLU A 128 8.14 22.92 -1.38
CA GLU A 128 7.01 23.71 -0.85
C GLU A 128 5.71 23.45 -1.62
N HIS A 129 5.83 23.14 -2.92
CA HIS A 129 4.69 22.75 -3.76
C HIS A 129 3.99 21.51 -3.21
N PHE A 130 4.74 20.42 -3.00
CA PHE A 130 4.17 19.19 -2.47
C PHE A 130 3.57 19.38 -1.07
N LYS A 131 4.24 20.12 -0.17
CA LYS A 131 3.70 20.40 1.17
C LYS A 131 2.38 21.17 1.16
N ARG A 132 2.17 22.05 0.17
CA ARG A 132 0.96 22.88 0.04
C ARG A 132 -0.15 22.22 -0.78
N SER A 133 0.14 21.13 -1.47
CA SER A 133 -0.81 20.42 -2.34
C SER A 133 -1.99 19.78 -1.60
N GLY A 134 -1.84 19.48 -0.30
CA GLY A 134 -2.81 18.70 0.47
C GLY A 134 -2.69 17.18 0.27
N TYR A 135 -1.83 16.67 -0.62
CA TYR A 135 -1.67 15.23 -0.87
C TYR A 135 -1.34 14.45 0.41
N LEU A 136 -0.48 15.01 1.27
CA LEU A 136 -0.11 14.37 2.54
C LEU A 136 -1.31 14.06 3.45
N GLU A 137 -2.40 14.81 3.35
CA GLU A 137 -3.57 14.64 4.21
C GLU A 137 -4.33 13.34 3.94
N GLN A 138 -4.19 12.79 2.73
CA GLN A 138 -4.86 11.56 2.29
C GLN A 138 -4.29 10.30 2.97
N TYR A 139 -3.02 10.36 3.38
CA TYR A 139 -2.32 9.22 3.96
C TYR A 139 -2.50 9.11 5.48
N THR A 140 -2.39 7.88 5.99
CA THR A 140 -2.48 7.63 7.44
C THR A 140 -1.34 8.31 8.21
N PRO A 141 -1.55 8.68 9.49
CA PRO A 141 -0.49 9.23 10.34
C PRO A 141 0.75 8.34 10.43
N LYS A 142 0.57 7.01 10.39
CA LYS A 142 1.66 6.03 10.41
C LYS A 142 2.51 6.11 9.14
N PHE A 143 1.89 6.16 7.97
CA PHE A 143 2.64 6.28 6.71
C PHE A 143 3.32 7.64 6.59
N ARG A 144 2.64 8.73 6.97
CA ARG A 144 3.26 10.07 7.05
C ARG A 144 4.51 10.09 7.94
N ALA A 145 4.44 9.50 9.13
CA ALA A 145 5.60 9.42 10.02
C ALA A 145 6.76 8.63 9.41
N PHE A 146 6.45 7.53 8.70
CA PHE A 146 7.46 6.77 7.96
C PHE A 146 8.07 7.58 6.80
N MET A 147 7.26 8.31 6.03
CA MET A 147 7.77 9.20 4.99
C MET A 147 8.70 10.27 5.56
N ASP A 148 8.30 10.93 6.65
CA ASP A 148 9.14 11.93 7.32
C ASP A 148 10.47 11.33 7.79
N GLU A 149 10.45 10.13 8.38
CA GLU A 149 11.67 9.39 8.75
C GLU A 149 12.57 9.16 7.52
N VAL A 150 12.00 8.65 6.41
CA VAL A 150 12.75 8.34 5.19
C VAL A 150 13.35 9.58 4.53
N LEU A 151 12.60 10.69 4.49
CA LEU A 151 12.98 11.90 3.77
C LEU A 151 13.93 12.79 4.58
N ARG A 152 13.82 12.77 5.92
CA ARG A 152 14.66 13.57 6.83
C ARG A 152 15.85 12.80 7.38
N GLY A 153 15.78 11.47 7.42
CA GLY A 153 16.89 10.62 7.82
C GLY A 153 18.03 10.69 6.81
N GLU A 154 19.16 11.24 7.24
CA GLU A 154 20.43 11.14 6.52
C GLU A 154 20.78 9.69 6.19
N SER A 155 21.46 9.52 5.06
CA SER A 155 22.01 8.28 4.54
C SER A 155 22.85 7.53 5.56
N THR A 156 22.22 6.72 6.41
CA THR A 156 22.91 5.66 7.16
C THR A 156 22.51 4.32 6.56
N GLY A 157 23.45 3.77 5.79
CA GLY A 157 23.61 2.33 5.58
C GLY A 157 22.78 1.69 4.47
N ALA A 158 23.28 1.78 3.24
CA ALA A 158 23.68 0.65 2.38
C ALA A 158 24.17 1.21 1.05
#